data_AF-A0A9D8WWY7-F1
#
_entry.id   AF-A0A9D8WWY7-F1
#
_cell.length_a   1.000
_cell.length_b   1.000
_cell.length_c   1.000
_cell.angle_alpha   90.00
_cell.angle_beta   90.00
_cell.angle_gamma   90.00
#
_symmetry.space_group_name_H-M   'P 1'
#
loop_
_entity.id
_entity.type
_entity.pdbx_description
1 polymer ?
#
loop_
_entity_poly.entity_id
_entity_poly.type
_entity_poly.pdbx_seq_one_letter_code
_entity_poly.pdbx_strand_id
1 'polypeptide(L)'
;MNCPKCRFDCDETDNFCRRCGKSLKPGTGFLYSHSGIILLAVILGPFALPAVWGSKLIGTAAKWIYTVVLLLIGVYLAVACWHAYLLATQAAQAFLGAGL
;
A
#
# COMPACT_ATOMS: atom_id res chain seq x y z
N MET A 1 3.93 26.88 -18.57
CA MET A 1 4.82 25.71 -18.77
C MET A 1 4.31 24.87 -19.94
N ASN A 2 5.17 24.30 -20.79
CA ASN A 2 4.68 23.58 -21.98
C ASN A 2 4.44 22.09 -21.70
N CYS A 3 3.34 21.56 -22.24
CA CYS A 3 3.04 20.13 -22.15
C CYS A 3 4.12 19.28 -22.86
N PRO A 4 4.69 18.24 -22.23
CA PRO A 4 5.76 17.44 -22.82
C PRO A 4 5.31 16.58 -24.02
N LYS A 5 4.00 16.44 -24.27
CA LYS A 5 3.47 15.66 -25.41
C LYS A 5 3.06 16.56 -26.58
N CYS A 6 2.16 17.52 -26.33
CA CYS A 6 1.57 18.35 -27.40
C CYS A 6 2.14 19.79 -27.45
N ARG A 7 3.09 20.13 -26.57
CA ARG A 7 3.73 21.46 -26.45
C ARG A 7 2.78 22.63 -26.21
N PHE A 8 1.51 22.34 -25.93
CA PHE A 8 0.50 23.33 -25.57
C PHE A 8 0.94 24.09 -24.33
N ASP A 9 0.75 25.41 -24.34
CA ASP A 9 1.05 26.24 -23.19
C ASP A 9 0.03 25.97 -22.08
N CYS A 10 0.51 25.52 -20.93
CA CYS A 10 -0.29 25.14 -19.79
C CYS A 10 0.05 26.05 -18.61
N ASP A 11 -0.96 26.37 -17.82
CA ASP A 11 -0.75 27.13 -16.60
C ASP A 11 0.09 26.32 -15.60
N GLU A 12 0.86 26.96 -14.73
CA GLU A 12 1.64 26.26 -13.69
C GLU A 12 0.73 25.55 -12.67
N THR A 13 -0.51 25.99 -12.53
CA THR A 13 -1.53 25.36 -11.68
C THR A 13 -2.16 24.12 -12.32
N ASP A 14 -2.06 23.93 -13.64
CA ASP A 14 -2.67 22.80 -14.32
C ASP A 14 -1.93 21.47 -14.01
N ASN A 15 -2.66 20.48 -13.48
CA ASN A 15 -2.12 19.13 -13.22
C ASN A 15 -2.15 18.23 -14.47
N PHE A 16 -3.05 18.50 -15.40
CA PHE A 16 -3.23 17.79 -16.65
C PHE A 16 -3.33 18.78 -17.81
N CYS A 17 -2.80 18.40 -18.97
CA CYS A 17 -2.95 19.20 -20.17
C CYS A 17 -4.41 19.19 -20.64
N ARG A 18 -5.04 20.36 -20.71
CA ARG A 18 -6.42 20.55 -21.18
C ARG A 18 -6.66 20.10 -22.63
N ARG A 19 -5.59 20.02 -23.43
CA ARG A 19 -5.67 19.61 -24.84
C ARG A 19 -5.47 18.10 -25.06
N CYS A 20 -4.42 17.52 -24.48
CA CYS A 20 -4.06 16.12 -24.77
C CYS A 20 -4.31 15.15 -23.60
N GLY A 21 -4.78 15.65 -22.46
CA GLY A 21 -5.08 14.87 -21.26
C GLY A 21 -3.86 14.30 -20.52
N LYS A 22 -2.63 14.59 -20.96
CA LYS A 22 -1.42 14.06 -20.30
C LYS A 22 -1.17 14.75 -18.96
N SER A 23 -0.79 13.97 -17.94
CA SER A 23 -0.35 14.51 -16.64
C SER A 23 0.90 15.37 -16.81
N LEU A 24 0.83 16.59 -16.29
CA LEU A 24 1.91 17.58 -16.29
C LEU A 24 2.77 17.45 -15.02
N LYS A 25 2.17 16.97 -13.92
CA LYS A 25 2.84 16.68 -12.65
C LYS A 25 2.74 15.18 -12.32
N PRO A 26 3.47 14.30 -13.05
CA PRO A 26 3.42 12.87 -12.80
C PRO A 26 4.03 12.55 -11.43
N GLY A 27 3.30 11.77 -10.62
CA GLY A 27 3.76 11.33 -9.29
C GLY A 27 3.38 12.24 -8.12
N THR A 28 2.53 13.26 -8.32
CA THR A 28 2.07 14.20 -7.27
C THR A 28 0.64 13.92 -6.77
N GLY A 29 0.26 12.65 -6.62
CA GLY A 29 -1.05 12.27 -6.08
C GLY A 29 -1.01 11.92 -4.60
N PHE A 30 -2.17 11.96 -3.92
CA PHE A 30 -2.30 11.53 -2.51
C PHE A 30 -1.76 10.10 -2.29
N LEU A 31 -2.00 9.18 -3.24
CA LEU A 31 -1.48 7.80 -3.19
C LEU A 31 0.05 7.71 -3.27
N TYR A 32 0.73 8.79 -3.67
CA TYR A 32 2.18 8.87 -3.75
C TYR A 32 2.79 9.66 -2.59
N SER A 33 1.99 10.37 -1.79
CA SER A 33 2.46 11.08 -0.59
C SER A 33 2.76 10.09 0.54
N HIS A 34 3.59 10.50 1.51
CA HIS A 34 3.86 9.70 2.71
C HIS A 34 2.58 9.29 3.44
N SER A 35 1.61 10.21 3.56
CA SER A 35 0.33 9.95 4.21
C SER A 35 -0.53 8.91 3.47
N GLY A 36 -0.63 8.97 2.14
CA GLY A 36 -1.39 7.99 1.38
C GLY A 36 -0.76 6.60 1.40
N ILE A 37 0.57 6.52 1.45
CA ILE A 37 1.30 5.24 1.54
C ILE A 37 1.15 4.62 2.93
N ILE A 38 1.17 5.42 4.00
CA ILE A 38 0.85 4.94 5.35
C ILE A 38 -0.59 4.41 5.40
N LEU A 39 -1.55 5.15 4.83
CA LEU A 39 -2.95 4.72 4.80
C LEU A 39 -3.11 3.39 4.04
N LEU A 40 -2.46 3.24 2.88
CA LEU A 40 -2.41 1.99 2.12
C LEU A 40 -1.78 0.86 2.91
N ALA A 41 -0.67 1.12 3.60
CA ALA A 41 0.02 0.15 4.45
C ALA A 41 -0.86 -0.34 5.61
N VAL A 42 -1.70 0.52 6.18
CA VAL A 42 -2.62 0.13 7.25
C VAL A 42 -3.79 -0.71 6.70
N ILE A 43 -4.34 -0.37 5.54
CA ILE A 43 -5.53 -1.04 4.98
C ILE A 43 -5.15 -2.39 4.34
N LEU A 44 -4.12 -2.41 3.48
CA LEU A 44 -3.69 -3.60 2.76
C LEU A 44 -2.65 -4.42 3.52
N GLY A 45 -2.07 -3.86 4.61
CA GLY A 45 -1.02 -4.52 5.35
C GLY A 45 0.20 -4.80 4.47
N PRO A 46 0.79 -6.02 4.52
CA PRO A 46 1.99 -6.36 3.76
C PRO A 46 1.80 -6.28 2.24
N PHE A 47 0.56 -6.32 1.74
CA PHE A 47 0.27 -6.18 0.30
C PHE A 47 0.48 -4.76 -0.24
N ALA A 48 0.72 -3.77 0.62
CA ALA A 48 1.07 -2.40 0.19
C ALA A 48 2.51 -2.26 -0.33
N LEU A 49 3.35 -3.29 -0.17
CA LEU A 49 4.76 -3.29 -0.57
C LEU A 49 5.02 -2.85 -2.03
N PRO A 50 4.32 -3.37 -3.06
CA PRO A 50 4.50 -2.92 -4.44
C PRO A 50 4.24 -1.42 -4.62
N ALA A 51 3.26 -0.87 -3.89
CA ALA A 51 2.93 0.56 -3.94
C ALA A 51 4.03 1.43 -3.32
N VAL A 52 4.63 0.97 -2.19
CA VAL A 52 5.78 1.64 -1.55
C VAL A 52 6.97 1.72 -2.51
N TRP A 53 7.27 0.61 -3.20
CA TRP A 53 8.40 0.53 -4.11
C TRP A 53 8.19 1.30 -5.42
N GLY A 54 6.95 1.36 -5.91
CA GLY A 54 6.55 2.16 -7.07
C GLY A 54 6.54 3.68 -6.82
N SER A 55 6.49 4.12 -5.56
CA SER A 55 6.52 5.54 -5.24
C SER A 55 7.89 6.16 -5.54
N LYS A 56 7.89 7.27 -6.30
CA LYS A 56 9.09 8.08 -6.59
C LYS A 56 9.36 9.14 -5.51
N LEU A 57 8.39 9.40 -4.63
CA LEU A 57 8.51 10.40 -3.57
C LEU A 57 9.22 9.84 -2.32
N ILE A 58 9.18 8.52 -2.11
CA ILE A 58 9.82 7.89 -0.96
C ILE A 58 11.29 7.60 -1.29
N GLY A 59 12.20 8.15 -0.47
CA GLY A 59 13.64 7.84 -0.55
C GLY A 59 13.93 6.36 -0.27
N THR A 60 15.02 5.84 -0.83
CA THR A 60 15.37 4.42 -0.78
C THR A 60 15.47 3.88 0.65
N ALA A 61 16.00 4.68 1.59
CA ALA A 61 16.06 4.32 3.00
C ALA A 61 14.67 4.11 3.63
N ALA A 62 13.73 5.01 3.34
CA ALA A 62 12.37 4.90 3.85
C ALA A 62 11.65 3.67 3.26
N LYS A 63 11.89 3.32 1.99
CA LYS A 63 11.33 2.08 1.40
C LYS A 63 11.75 0.83 2.16
N TRP A 64 13.02 0.75 2.58
CA TRP A 64 13.51 -0.35 3.40
C TRP A 64 12.86 -0.39 4.78
N ILE A 65 12.71 0.77 5.44
CA ILE A 65 12.03 0.85 6.74
C ILE A 65 10.59 0.33 6.61
N TYR A 66 9.82 0.83 5.63
CA TYR A 66 8.46 0.34 5.38
C TYR A 66 8.43 -1.15 5.09
N THR A 67 9.42 -1.67 4.35
CA THR A 67 9.49 -3.09 4.03
C THR A 67 9.66 -3.92 5.29
N VAL A 68 10.64 -3.59 6.14
CA VAL A 68 10.90 -4.30 7.39
C VAL A 68 9.67 -4.25 8.32
N VAL A 69 9.08 -3.07 8.49
CA VAL A 69 7.90 -2.90 9.36
C VAL A 69 6.71 -3.70 8.86
N LEU A 70 6.39 -3.63 7.57
CA LEU A 70 5.29 -4.38 6.97
C LEU A 70 5.51 -5.90 7.06
N LEU A 71 6.76 -6.35 6.91
CA LEU A 71 7.11 -7.76 7.00
C LEU A 71 6.95 -8.27 8.44
N LEU A 72 7.41 -7.51 9.44
CA LEU A 72 7.21 -7.85 10.85
C LEU A 72 5.73 -7.93 11.23
N ILE A 73 4.92 -6.97 10.78
CA ILE A 73 3.47 -6.99 10.99
C ILE A 73 2.85 -8.20 10.29
N GLY A 74 3.26 -8.49 9.05
CA GLY A 74 2.77 -9.65 8.29
C GLY A 74 3.07 -10.98 8.99
N VAL A 75 4.29 -11.16 9.50
CA VAL A 75 4.69 -12.36 10.25
C VAL A 75 3.87 -12.48 11.54
N TYR A 76 3.73 -11.39 12.29
CA TYR A 76 2.94 -11.37 13.51
C TYR A 76 1.48 -11.78 13.26
N LEU A 77 0.84 -11.21 12.23
CA LEU A 77 -0.54 -11.56 11.87
C LEU A 77 -0.67 -13.02 11.43
N ALA A 78 0.28 -13.54 10.64
CA ALA A 78 0.27 -14.94 10.22
C ALA A 78 0.35 -15.90 11.42
N VAL A 79 1.25 -15.61 12.37
CA VAL A 79 1.38 -16.40 13.61
C VAL A 79 0.11 -16.31 14.45
N ALA A 80 -0.45 -15.11 14.63
CA ALA A 80 -1.70 -14.92 15.38
C ALA A 80 -2.87 -15.70 14.75
N CYS A 81 -3.02 -15.65 13.42
CA CYS A 81 -4.02 -16.42 12.69
C CYS A 81 -3.81 -17.93 12.84
N TRP A 82 -2.57 -18.41 12.81
CA TRP A 82 -2.25 -19.81 13.02
C TRP A 82 -2.65 -20.29 14.42
N HIS A 83 -2.32 -19.51 15.46
CA HIS A 83 -2.74 -19.83 16.82
C HIS A 83 -4.27 -19.82 16.98
N ALA A 84 -4.95 -18.83 16.39
CA ALA A 84 -6.41 -18.77 16.40
C ALA A 84 -7.04 -20.00 15.70
N TYR A 85 -6.47 -20.43 14.58
CA TYR A 85 -6.91 -21.63 13.87
C TYR A 85 -6.73 -22.90 14.72
N LEU A 86 -5.55 -23.08 15.33
CA LEU A 86 -5.30 -24.21 16.22
C LEU A 86 -6.28 -24.24 17.40
N LEU A 87 -6.52 -23.11 18.06
CA LEU A 87 -7.50 -23.01 19.14
C LEU A 87 -8.91 -23.35 18.67
N ALA A 88 -9.32 -22.85 17.49
CA ALA A 88 -10.63 -23.16 16.92
C ALA A 88 -10.79 -24.65 16.60
N THR A 89 -9.75 -25.29 16.06
CA THR A 89 -9.78 -26.74 15.76
C THR A 89 -9.84 -27.59 17.03
N GLN A 90 -9.06 -27.24 18.07
CA GLN A 90 -9.09 -27.93 19.36
C GLN A 90 -10.46 -27.80 20.04
N ALA A 91 -11.03 -26.59 20.03
CA ALA A 91 -12.38 -26.36 20.55
C ALA A 91 -13.42 -27.19 19.78
N ALA A 92 -13.38 -27.16 18.44
CA ALA A 92 -14.29 -27.94 17.61
C ALA A 92 -14.20 -29.45 17.88
N GLN A 93 -13.00 -29.99 18.06
CA GLN A 93 -12.79 -31.40 18.41
C GLN A 93 -13.31 -31.73 19.81
N ALA A 94 -13.11 -30.85 20.80
CA ALA A 94 -13.65 -31.04 22.15
C ALA A 94 -15.18 -31.03 22.15
N PHE A 95 -15.82 -30.14 21.40
CA PHE A 95 -17.28 -30.10 21.25
C PHE A 95 -17.84 -31.34 20.54
N LEU A 96 -17.20 -31.79 19.45
CA LEU A 96 -17.63 -32.99 18.73
C LEU A 96 -17.35 -34.28 19.51
N GLY A 97 -16.25 -34.34 20.27
CA GLY A 97 -15.87 -35.48 21.09
C GLY A 97 -16.66 -35.61 22.39
N ALA A 98 -17.21 -34.52 22.93
CA ALA A 98 -18.10 -34.54 24.10
C ALA A 98 -19.58 -34.86 23.76
N GLY A 99 -19.90 -34.99 22.46
CA GLY A 99 -21.25 -35.32 21.97
C GLY A 99 -21.50 -36.80 21.68
N LEU A 100 -20.52 -37.68 21.94
CA LEU A 100 -20.60 -39.15 21.90
C LEU A 100 -20.45 -39.71 23.31
#